data_AF-A0AAY5KAR7-F1
#
_entry.id   AF-A0AAY5KAR7-F1
#
_cell.length_a   1.000
_cell.length_b   1.000
_cell.length_c   1.000
_cell.angle_alpha   90.00
_cell.angle_beta   90.00
_cell.angle_gamma   90.00
#
_symmetry.space_group_name_H-M   'P 1'
#
loop_
_entity.id
_entity.type
_entity.pdbx_description
1 polymer ?
#
loop_
_entity_poly.entity_id
_entity_poly.type
_entity_poly.pdbx_seq_one_letter_code
_entity_poly.pdbx_strand_id
1 'polypeptide(L)'
;MIIYKDIITGDELFTEVYKITEVCDGMLYEVQGKLTSRSEDVDGSLIGANASAEGGDEGSEASTVSGVDIVLNSKLQETSAYNKKAYQLYIKSYMKAVKAKLEEQKSSRVQAFMAGAPAAVKMILANLDKYQFFTGESMNCDGAIGLLDYREDGVTPYMVFFKDGIEIEKYVSWLLYGVAGRVDKLHSAAGIFRLAI
;
A
#
# COMPACT_ATOMS: atom_id res chain seq x y z
N MET A 1 -5.98 12.71 -7.57
CA MET A 1 -5.80 11.33 -7.11
C MET A 1 -4.39 11.19 -6.60
N ILE A 2 -4.24 10.89 -5.31
CA ILE A 2 -2.96 10.66 -4.65
C ILE A 2 -2.82 9.17 -4.37
N ILE A 3 -1.69 8.62 -4.78
CA ILE A 3 -1.31 7.22 -4.59
C ILE A 3 -0.12 7.18 -3.63
N TYR A 4 -0.18 6.26 -2.67
CA TYR A 4 0.86 6.00 -1.70
C TYR A 4 1.58 4.72 -2.10
N LYS A 5 2.84 4.85 -2.48
CA LYS A 5 3.67 3.78 -3.02
C LYS A 5 4.79 3.40 -2.08
N ASP A 6 5.22 2.15 -2.10
CA ASP A 6 6.47 1.76 -1.43
C ASP A 6 7.65 2.48 -2.10
N ILE A 7 8.47 3.16 -1.31
CA ILE A 7 9.67 3.85 -1.80
C ILE A 7 10.75 2.88 -2.33
N ILE A 8 10.67 1.61 -1.96
CA ILE A 8 11.63 0.57 -2.39
C ILE A 8 11.17 -0.08 -3.69
N THR A 9 9.96 -0.65 -3.73
CA THR A 9 9.48 -1.43 -4.88
C THR A 9 8.74 -0.59 -5.91
N GLY A 10 8.14 0.53 -5.49
CA GLY A 10 7.22 1.33 -6.32
C GLY A 10 5.79 0.77 -6.37
N ASP A 11 5.50 -0.31 -5.64
CA ASP A 11 4.16 -0.90 -5.58
C ASP A 11 3.19 0.07 -4.91
N GLU A 12 1.95 0.10 -5.42
CA GLU A 12 0.85 0.81 -4.78
C GLU A 12 0.43 0.08 -3.50
N LEU A 13 0.33 0.82 -2.39
CA LEU A 13 -0.06 0.26 -1.10
C LEU A 13 -1.46 0.71 -0.66
N PHE A 14 -1.78 1.98 -0.90
CA PHE A 14 -3.09 2.57 -0.63
C PHE A 14 -3.22 3.92 -1.36
N THR A 15 -4.39 4.55 -1.26
CA THR A 15 -4.68 5.85 -1.90
C THR A 15 -5.29 6.84 -0.90
N GLU A 16 -5.47 8.10 -1.30
CA GLU A 16 -6.08 9.15 -0.46
C GLU A 16 -7.56 8.93 -0.12
N VAL A 17 -8.21 7.92 -0.70
CA VAL A 17 -9.64 7.64 -0.43
C VAL A 17 -9.87 7.12 0.99
N TYR A 18 -8.84 6.60 1.63
CA TYR A 18 -8.89 6.07 2.99
C TYR A 18 -8.62 7.15 4.03
N LYS A 19 -9.12 6.93 5.24
CA LYS A 19 -8.73 7.75 6.38
C LYS A 19 -7.34 7.34 6.84
N ILE A 20 -6.37 8.23 6.66
CA ILE A 20 -4.97 8.04 7.04
C ILE A 20 -4.68 8.90 8.27
N THR A 21 -4.19 8.26 9.34
CA THR A 21 -3.76 8.92 10.58
C THR A 21 -2.30 8.64 10.88
N GLU A 22 -1.60 9.65 11.39
CA GLU A 22 -0.22 9.50 11.84
C GLU A 22 -0.18 9.05 13.30
N VAL A 23 0.54 7.97 13.58
CA VAL A 23 0.71 7.41 14.93
C VAL A 23 2.19 7.22 15.24
N CYS A 24 2.51 6.99 16.53
CA CYS A 24 3.88 6.87 17.01
C CYS A 24 4.75 8.08 16.63
N ASP A 25 4.31 9.27 17.06
CA ASP A 25 4.98 10.55 16.78
C ASP A 25 5.23 10.81 15.29
N GLY A 26 4.29 10.35 14.45
CA GLY A 26 4.36 10.49 12.99
C GLY A 26 5.38 9.58 12.32
N MET A 27 5.74 8.45 12.93
CA MET A 27 6.58 7.43 12.28
C MET A 27 5.77 6.44 11.44
N LEU A 28 4.50 6.25 11.77
CA LEU A 28 3.63 5.26 11.16
C LEU A 28 2.39 5.93 10.59
N TYR A 29 1.99 5.50 9.39
CA TYR A 29 0.64 5.70 8.89
C TYR A 29 -0.23 4.55 9.34
N GLU A 30 -1.42 4.89 9.82
CA GLU A 30 -2.51 3.97 10.09
C GLU A 30 -3.64 4.29 9.10
N VAL A 31 -4.02 3.31 8.30
CA VAL A 31 -4.96 3.45 7.19
C VAL A 31 -6.20 2.64 7.51
N GLN A 32 -7.32 3.31 7.76
CA GLN A 32 -8.57 2.63 8.08
C GLN A 32 -9.27 2.13 6.81
N GLY A 33 -9.58 0.83 6.80
CA GLY A 33 -10.32 0.19 5.71
C GLY A 33 -11.73 -0.23 6.13
N LYS A 34 -12.37 -1.05 5.29
CA LYS A 34 -13.63 -1.74 5.58
C LYS A 34 -13.63 -3.13 4.95
N LEU A 35 -14.43 -4.03 5.52
CA LEU A 35 -14.73 -5.30 4.88
C LEU A 35 -15.67 -5.08 3.69
N THR A 36 -15.37 -5.70 2.56
CA THR A 36 -16.18 -5.65 1.34
C THR A 36 -16.23 -7.01 0.67
N SER A 37 -17.33 -7.28 -0.04
CA SER A 37 -17.50 -8.44 -0.91
C SER A 37 -17.75 -7.96 -2.33
N ARG A 38 -17.16 -8.64 -3.32
CA ARG A 38 -17.36 -8.38 -4.76
C ARG A 38 -17.74 -9.69 -5.43
N SER A 39 -18.84 -9.69 -6.18
CA SER A 39 -19.13 -10.75 -7.14
C SER A 39 -18.31 -10.48 -8.40
N GLU A 40 -17.38 -11.36 -8.73
CA GLU A 40 -16.79 -11.37 -10.06
C GLU A 40 -17.77 -12.12 -10.98
N ASP A 41 -18.56 -11.38 -11.76
CA ASP A 41 -19.22 -11.96 -12.94
C ASP A 41 -18.11 -12.32 -13.92
N VAL A 42 -17.71 -13.59 -13.93
CA VAL A 42 -16.79 -14.12 -14.93
C VAL A 42 -17.49 -14.01 -16.28
N ASP A 43 -17.01 -13.11 -17.15
CA ASP A 43 -17.50 -13.03 -18.52
C ASP A 43 -17.21 -14.38 -19.20
N GLY A 44 -18.27 -15.17 -19.43
CA GLY A 44 -18.20 -16.52 -20.01
C GLY A 44 -17.56 -16.58 -21.41
N SER A 45 -17.17 -15.43 -21.96
CA SER A 45 -16.40 -15.29 -23.20
C SER A 45 -14.92 -15.70 -23.08
N LEU A 46 -14.35 -15.76 -21.87
CA LEU A 46 -12.94 -16.11 -21.62
C LEU A 46 -12.70 -17.59 -21.26
N ILE A 47 -13.75 -18.38 -21.03
CA ILE A 47 -13.62 -19.84 -20.87
C ILE A 47 -13.46 -20.41 -22.29
N GLY A 48 -12.21 -20.44 -22.72
CA GLY A 48 -11.78 -20.89 -24.03
C GLY A 48 -12.42 -22.21 -24.44
N ALA A 49 -12.99 -22.18 -25.64
CA ALA A 49 -13.46 -23.30 -26.42
C ALA A 49 -12.58 -24.56 -26.28
N ASN A 50 -13.05 -25.53 -25.50
CA ASN A 50 -12.87 -26.94 -25.80
C ASN A 50 -14.19 -27.67 -25.58
N ALA A 51 -15.14 -27.38 -26.48
CA ALA A 51 -16.38 -28.15 -26.60
C ALA A 51 -16.05 -29.55 -27.12
N SER A 52 -15.83 -30.50 -26.21
CA SER A 52 -15.92 -31.92 -26.51
C SER A 52 -16.66 -32.64 -25.39
N ALA A 53 -17.99 -32.57 -25.50
CA ALA A 53 -19.00 -33.56 -25.12
C ALA A 53 -18.76 -34.44 -23.87
N GLU A 54 -19.52 -34.18 -22.79
CA GLU A 54 -20.63 -35.02 -22.30
C GLU A 54 -20.95 -34.66 -20.83
N GLY A 55 -22.12 -34.04 -20.60
CA GLY A 55 -22.94 -34.15 -19.39
C GLY A 55 -22.40 -33.67 -18.03
N GLY A 56 -22.91 -32.52 -17.55
CA GLY A 56 -22.91 -32.19 -16.12
C GLY A 56 -23.02 -30.71 -15.80
N ASP A 57 -24.25 -30.23 -15.59
CA ASP A 57 -24.65 -29.08 -14.76
C ASP A 57 -23.66 -27.90 -14.65
N GLU A 58 -23.72 -26.96 -15.62
CA GLU A 58 -23.03 -25.67 -15.54
C GLU A 58 -23.77 -24.70 -14.61
N GLY A 59 -23.68 -24.94 -13.32
CA GLY A 59 -23.77 -23.87 -12.33
C GLY A 59 -22.43 -23.13 -12.29
N SER A 60 -22.28 -22.07 -13.10
CA SER A 60 -21.14 -21.16 -12.94
C SER A 60 -21.31 -20.46 -11.58
N GLU A 61 -20.66 -20.98 -10.54
CA GLU A 61 -20.68 -20.35 -9.22
C GLU A 61 -19.93 -19.03 -9.32
N ALA A 62 -20.67 -17.92 -9.23
CA ALA A 62 -20.08 -16.59 -9.13
C ALA A 62 -19.10 -16.55 -7.95
N SER A 63 -17.80 -16.48 -8.23
CA SER A 63 -16.77 -16.41 -7.19
C SER A 63 -16.88 -15.05 -6.51
N THR A 64 -17.44 -15.04 -5.29
CA THR A 64 -17.48 -13.83 -4.46
C THR A 64 -16.17 -13.69 -3.71
N VAL A 65 -15.39 -12.67 -4.03
CA VAL A 65 -14.16 -12.33 -3.29
C VAL A 65 -14.53 -11.37 -2.15
N SER A 66 -14.32 -11.81 -0.91
CA SER A 66 -14.53 -10.99 0.29
C SER A 66 -13.21 -10.68 0.97
N GLY A 67 -13.03 -9.46 1.47
CA GLY A 67 -11.79 -9.05 2.13
C GLY A 67 -11.78 -7.58 2.55
N VAL A 68 -10.64 -7.14 3.07
CA VAL A 68 -10.40 -5.73 3.39
C VAL A 68 -10.23 -4.95 2.08
N ASP A 69 -10.97 -3.87 1.92
CA ASP A 69 -10.98 -3.08 0.68
C ASP A 69 -9.61 -2.52 0.29
N ILE A 70 -8.77 -2.13 1.26
CA ILE A 70 -7.37 -1.72 1.02
C ILE A 70 -6.61 -2.84 0.30
N VAL A 71 -6.67 -4.06 0.83
CA VAL A 71 -5.99 -5.24 0.27
C VAL A 71 -6.50 -5.55 -1.13
N LEU A 72 -7.83 -5.53 -1.33
CA LEU A 72 -8.43 -5.85 -2.63
C LEU A 72 -8.16 -4.78 -3.68
N ASN A 73 -8.16 -3.50 -3.31
CA ASN A 73 -7.97 -2.38 -4.24
C ASN A 73 -6.52 -2.25 -4.70
N SER A 74 -5.58 -2.39 -3.77
CA SER A 74 -4.14 -2.30 -4.05
C SER A 74 -3.52 -3.67 -4.35
N LYS A 75 -4.35 -4.72 -4.45
CA LYS A 75 -3.98 -6.12 -4.74
C LYS A 75 -2.83 -6.63 -3.86
N LEU A 76 -2.87 -6.27 -2.58
CA LEU A 76 -1.85 -6.65 -1.63
C LEU A 76 -1.85 -8.17 -1.43
N GLN A 77 -0.66 -8.74 -1.28
CA GLN A 77 -0.48 -10.19 -1.20
C GLN A 77 -0.17 -10.58 0.24
N GLU A 78 -1.05 -11.39 0.84
CA GLU A 78 -0.82 -11.94 2.18
C GLU A 78 0.44 -12.82 2.18
N THR A 79 1.27 -12.67 3.21
CA THR A 79 2.48 -13.46 3.39
C THR A 79 2.45 -14.21 4.72
N SER A 80 3.35 -15.18 4.86
CA SER A 80 3.49 -15.96 6.08
C SER A 80 3.70 -15.07 7.30
N ALA A 81 3.04 -15.41 8.40
CA ALA A 81 3.21 -14.70 9.66
C ALA A 81 4.67 -14.70 10.11
N TYR A 82 5.16 -13.55 10.55
CA TYR A 82 6.52 -13.42 11.05
C TYR A 82 6.58 -13.78 12.54
N ASN A 83 7.53 -14.64 12.91
CA ASN A 83 7.95 -14.69 14.30
C ASN A 83 8.84 -13.49 14.64
N LYS A 84 9.02 -13.20 15.94
CA LYS A 84 9.79 -12.02 16.41
C LYS A 84 11.21 -11.94 15.81
N LYS A 85 11.91 -13.07 15.67
CA LYS A 85 13.28 -13.09 15.12
C LYS A 85 13.28 -12.79 13.62
N ALA A 86 12.37 -13.39 12.87
CA ALA A 86 12.22 -13.16 11.44
C ALA A 86 11.85 -11.70 11.17
N TYR A 87 10.90 -11.13 11.93
CA TYR A 87 10.51 -9.73 11.79
C TYR A 87 11.66 -8.78 12.12
N GLN A 88 12.44 -9.06 13.17
CA GLN A 88 13.63 -8.27 13.52
C GLN A 88 14.69 -8.26 12.40
N LEU A 89 14.86 -9.37 11.70
CA LEU A 89 15.79 -9.45 10.57
C LEU A 89 15.28 -8.62 9.38
N TYR A 90 14.02 -8.85 8.99
CA TYR A 90 13.36 -8.09 7.92
C TYR A 90 13.41 -6.59 8.20
N ILE A 91 12.92 -6.15 9.36
CA ILE A 91 12.76 -4.73 9.66
C ILE A 91 14.11 -4.01 9.70
N LYS A 92 15.18 -4.68 10.13
CA LYS A 92 16.53 -4.11 10.12
C LYS A 92 17.03 -3.88 8.69
N SER A 93 16.75 -4.78 7.77
CA SER A 93 17.10 -4.62 6.35
C SER A 93 16.24 -3.55 5.69
N TYR A 94 14.93 -3.59 5.91
CA TYR A 94 13.97 -2.61 5.38
C TYR A 94 14.31 -1.17 5.84
N MET A 95 14.57 -0.95 7.13
CA MET A 95 14.94 0.38 7.64
C MET A 95 16.23 0.93 7.02
N LYS A 96 17.19 0.06 6.68
CA LYS A 96 18.41 0.48 5.96
C LYS A 96 18.10 0.89 4.52
N ALA A 97 17.24 0.14 3.84
CA ALA A 97 16.84 0.43 2.47
C ALA A 97 16.04 1.75 2.39
N VAL A 98 15.07 1.95 3.30
CA VAL A 98 14.33 3.22 3.43
C VAL A 98 15.30 4.37 3.70
N LYS A 99 16.22 4.23 4.67
CA LYS A 99 17.22 5.26 4.94
C LYS A 99 18.03 5.62 3.69
N ALA A 100 18.52 4.62 2.95
CA ALA A 100 19.30 4.85 1.74
C ALA A 100 18.49 5.61 0.68
N LYS A 101 17.19 5.29 0.52
CA LYS A 101 16.29 6.03 -0.37
C LYS A 101 16.05 7.47 0.08
N LEU A 102 15.85 7.70 1.37
CA LEU A 102 15.71 9.06 1.91
C LEU A 102 16.99 9.89 1.70
N GLU A 103 18.18 9.29 1.84
CA GLU A 103 19.46 9.93 1.58
C GLU A 103 19.66 10.24 0.08
N GLU A 104 19.31 9.30 -0.80
CA GLU A 104 19.33 9.47 -2.27
C GLU A 104 18.44 10.64 -2.69
N GLN A 105 17.25 10.75 -2.10
CA GLN A 105 16.29 11.83 -2.34
C GLN A 105 16.65 13.14 -1.61
N LYS A 106 17.73 13.17 -0.82
CA LYS A 106 18.14 14.31 0.03
C LYS A 106 17.02 14.79 0.96
N SER A 107 16.24 13.85 1.49
CA SER A 107 15.13 14.14 2.39
C SER A 107 15.62 14.68 3.74
N SER A 108 14.97 15.71 4.25
CA SER A 108 15.22 16.23 5.60
C SER A 108 14.81 15.26 6.71
N ARG A 109 14.06 14.19 6.36
CA ARG A 109 13.51 13.21 7.30
C ARG A 109 14.50 12.15 7.77
N VAL A 110 15.68 12.01 7.15
CA VAL A 110 16.66 10.95 7.48
C VAL A 110 16.94 10.87 8.99
N GLN A 111 17.20 12.03 9.63
CA GLN A 111 17.52 12.06 11.07
C GLN A 111 16.30 11.72 11.94
N ALA A 112 15.13 12.27 11.61
CA ALA A 112 13.89 12.01 12.34
C ALA A 112 13.49 10.53 12.26
N PHE A 113 13.61 9.93 11.08
CA PHE A 113 13.35 8.51 10.85
C PHE A 113 14.30 7.63 11.67
N MET A 114 15.61 7.90 11.63
CA MET A 114 16.58 7.13 12.42
C MET A 114 16.34 7.21 13.93
N ALA A 115 15.84 8.35 14.43
CA ALA A 115 15.56 8.55 15.85
C ALA A 115 14.22 7.91 16.28
N GLY A 116 13.17 8.02 15.46
CA GLY A 116 11.82 7.58 15.81
C GLY A 116 11.51 6.13 15.45
N ALA A 117 12.09 5.59 14.37
CA ALA A 117 11.81 4.23 13.91
C ALA A 117 12.02 3.14 14.99
N PRO A 118 13.06 3.18 15.86
CA PRO A 118 13.22 2.19 16.91
C PRO A 118 12.02 2.06 17.86
N ALA A 119 11.35 3.18 18.17
CA ALA A 119 10.16 3.17 19.03
C ALA A 119 8.96 2.51 18.32
N ALA A 120 8.76 2.83 17.04
CA ALA A 120 7.74 2.20 16.20
C ALA A 120 7.96 0.69 16.06
N VAL A 121 9.20 0.26 15.80
CA VAL A 121 9.57 -1.17 15.72
C VAL A 121 9.28 -1.89 17.05
N LYS A 122 9.60 -1.27 18.19
CA LYS A 122 9.31 -1.85 19.51
C LYS A 122 7.80 -2.05 19.73
N MET A 123 6.99 -1.07 19.33
CA MET A 123 5.53 -1.14 19.45
C MET A 123 4.94 -2.26 18.57
N ILE A 124 5.44 -2.40 17.33
CA ILE A 124 5.03 -3.48 16.43
C ILE A 124 5.43 -4.84 17.01
N LEU A 125 6.67 -5.01 17.47
CA LEU A 125 7.15 -6.27 18.05
C LEU A 125 6.40 -6.71 19.31
N ALA A 126 5.81 -5.76 20.04
CA ALA A 126 4.99 -6.04 21.22
C ALA A 126 3.60 -6.60 20.86
N ASN A 127 3.11 -6.34 19.65
CA ASN A 127 1.78 -6.75 19.16
C ASN A 127 1.87 -7.63 17.90
N LEU A 128 3.03 -8.23 17.63
CA LEU A 128 3.33 -8.90 16.36
C LEU A 128 2.35 -10.05 16.04
N ASP A 129 1.85 -10.71 17.08
CA ASP A 129 0.89 -11.82 17.03
C ASP A 129 -0.53 -11.42 16.61
N LYS A 130 -0.85 -10.12 16.65
CA LYS A 130 -2.15 -9.61 16.20
C LYS A 130 -2.19 -9.31 14.71
N TYR A 131 -1.02 -9.04 14.12
CA TYR A 131 -0.96 -8.57 12.75
C TYR A 131 -1.01 -9.72 11.73
N GLN A 132 -1.79 -9.51 10.69
CA GLN A 132 -1.62 -10.18 9.41
C GLN A 132 -0.66 -9.36 8.54
N PHE A 133 0.16 -10.02 7.73
CA PHE A 133 1.26 -9.39 6.99
C PHE A 133 0.96 -9.40 5.50
N PHE A 134 1.11 -8.24 4.86
CA PHE A 134 0.82 -8.06 3.45
C PHE A 134 1.99 -7.39 2.74
N THR A 135 2.35 -7.91 1.58
CA THR A 135 3.30 -7.29 0.64
C THR A 135 2.54 -6.56 -0.48
N GLY A 136 3.22 -5.70 -1.23
CA GLY A 136 2.68 -5.13 -2.46
C GLY A 136 2.38 -6.20 -3.54
N GLU A 137 1.76 -5.79 -4.64
CA GLU A 137 1.39 -6.69 -5.76
C GLU A 137 2.58 -7.50 -6.28
N SER A 138 3.81 -6.95 -6.23
CA SER A 138 5.02 -7.65 -6.70
C SER A 138 5.49 -8.79 -5.79
N MET A 139 4.92 -8.95 -4.59
CA MET A 139 5.36 -9.89 -3.54
C MET A 139 6.83 -9.74 -3.13
N ASN A 140 7.44 -8.57 -3.37
CA ASN A 140 8.81 -8.33 -2.99
C ASN A 140 8.96 -8.19 -1.46
N CYS A 141 9.69 -9.12 -0.85
CA CYS A 141 9.88 -9.22 0.59
C CYS A 141 10.91 -8.23 1.17
N ASP A 142 11.62 -7.49 0.32
CA ASP A 142 12.51 -6.40 0.73
C ASP A 142 11.77 -5.05 0.87
N GLY A 143 10.57 -4.97 0.32
CA GLY A 143 9.71 -3.78 0.33
C GLY A 143 8.92 -3.58 1.62
N ALA A 144 7.98 -2.66 1.58
CA ALA A 144 7.08 -2.37 2.68
C ALA A 144 6.13 -3.54 2.96
N ILE A 145 6.13 -4.02 4.21
CA ILE A 145 5.11 -4.94 4.72
C ILE A 145 4.02 -4.13 5.44
N GLY A 146 2.80 -4.22 4.91
CA GLY A 146 1.58 -3.72 5.56
C GLY A 146 1.14 -4.64 6.68
N LEU A 147 0.84 -4.06 7.84
CA LEU A 147 0.41 -4.79 9.04
C LEU A 147 -1.09 -4.56 9.23
N LEU A 148 -1.90 -5.57 8.93
CA LEU A 148 -3.35 -5.52 9.11
C LEU A 148 -3.73 -6.02 10.51
N ASP A 149 -4.55 -5.26 11.22
CA ASP A 149 -5.23 -5.66 12.45
C ASP A 149 -6.65 -5.05 12.48
N TYR A 150 -7.45 -5.44 13.47
CA TYR A 150 -8.81 -4.98 13.67
C TYR A 150 -8.92 -4.14 14.94
N ARG A 151 -9.81 -3.15 14.93
CA ARG A 151 -10.10 -2.35 16.14
C ARG A 151 -10.71 -3.23 17.23
N GLU A 152 -10.88 -2.66 18.42
CA GLU A 152 -11.54 -3.33 19.55
C GLU A 152 -12.97 -3.80 19.24
N ASP A 153 -13.61 -3.22 18.22
CA ASP A 153 -14.91 -3.67 17.71
C ASP A 153 -14.86 -5.00 16.94
N GLY A 154 -13.67 -5.49 16.61
CA GLY A 154 -13.41 -6.75 15.89
C GLY A 154 -13.82 -6.74 14.41
N VAL A 155 -14.29 -5.62 13.86
CA VAL A 155 -14.86 -5.55 12.50
C VAL A 155 -14.28 -4.43 11.66
N THR A 156 -13.69 -3.41 12.26
CA THR A 156 -13.07 -2.29 11.54
C THR A 156 -11.59 -2.61 11.28
N PRO A 157 -11.19 -2.95 10.05
CA PRO A 157 -9.79 -3.22 9.73
C PRO A 157 -8.98 -1.91 9.63
N TYR A 158 -7.72 -1.98 10.00
CA TYR A 158 -6.75 -0.93 9.74
C TYR A 158 -5.39 -1.54 9.36
N MET A 159 -4.68 -0.87 8.47
CA MET A 159 -3.32 -1.26 8.07
C MET A 159 -2.30 -0.25 8.54
N VAL A 160 -1.16 -0.73 9.03
CA VAL A 160 -0.05 0.11 9.50
C VAL A 160 1.13 0.02 8.53
N PHE A 161 1.69 1.17 8.17
CA PHE A 161 2.86 1.32 7.30
C PHE A 161 3.85 2.32 7.88
N PHE A 162 5.14 2.18 7.60
CA PHE A 162 6.15 3.20 7.98
C PHE A 162 6.03 4.42 7.09
N LYS A 163 5.75 5.60 7.66
CA LYS A 163 5.54 6.84 6.90
C LYS A 163 6.69 7.17 5.96
N ASP A 164 7.92 7.09 6.45
CA ASP A 164 9.10 7.43 5.66
C ASP A 164 9.46 6.35 4.62
N GLY A 165 8.80 5.19 4.65
CA GLY A 165 8.86 4.15 3.62
C GLY A 165 7.87 4.34 2.48
N ILE A 166 7.10 5.43 2.48
CA ILE A 166 6.01 5.69 1.52
C ILE A 166 6.34 6.91 0.68
N GLU A 167 6.33 6.74 -0.64
CA GLU A 167 6.38 7.81 -1.62
C GLU A 167 4.96 8.25 -2.00
N ILE A 168 4.75 9.57 -2.12
CA ILE A 168 3.44 10.15 -2.44
C ILE A 168 3.44 10.64 -3.87
N GLU A 169 2.66 9.99 -4.73
CA GLU A 169 2.50 10.38 -6.13
C GLU A 169 1.16 11.06 -6.37
N LYS A 170 1.18 12.24 -7.01
CA LYS A 170 -0.01 13.06 -7.24
C LYS A 170 -0.39 13.09 -8.71
N TYR A 171 -1.55 12.55 -9.04
CA TYR A 171 -2.17 12.64 -10.35
C TYR A 171 -3.19 13.77 -10.38
N VAL A 172 -2.93 14.75 -11.23
CA VAL A 172 -3.87 15.83 -11.57
C VAL A 172 -4.48 15.50 -12.93
N SER A 173 -5.81 15.48 -13.02
CA SER A 173 -6.48 15.26 -14.31
C SER A 173 -6.27 16.48 -15.21
N TRP A 174 -5.52 16.29 -16.29
CA TRP A 174 -5.18 17.31 -17.29
C TRP A 174 -6.32 17.62 -18.28
N LEU A 175 -7.51 17.03 -18.10
CA LEU A 175 -8.68 17.29 -18.97
C LEU A 175 -9.13 18.75 -18.96
N LEU A 176 -8.70 19.57 -17.99
CA LEU A 176 -8.92 21.02 -17.99
C LEU A 176 -7.83 21.84 -18.71
N TYR A 177 -6.70 21.24 -19.10
CA TYR A 177 -5.53 21.95 -19.66
C TYR A 177 -4.98 21.41 -21.00
N GLY A 178 -5.65 20.44 -21.63
CA GLY A 178 -5.46 20.15 -23.06
C GLY A 178 -4.10 19.58 -23.50
N VAL A 179 -3.21 19.17 -22.60
CA VAL A 179 -1.95 18.48 -22.95
C VAL A 179 -1.63 17.41 -21.91
N ALA A 180 -1.37 16.17 -22.35
CA ALA A 180 -1.00 15.07 -21.47
C ALA A 180 0.50 15.11 -21.13
N GLY A 181 0.86 15.15 -19.84
CA GLY A 181 2.25 15.08 -19.36
C GLY A 181 2.38 14.79 -17.86
N ARG A 182 3.45 14.08 -17.46
CA ARG A 182 3.80 13.71 -16.08
C ARG A 182 4.35 14.92 -15.31
N VAL A 183 3.87 15.17 -14.09
CA VAL A 183 4.36 16.28 -13.23
C VAL A 183 5.34 15.74 -12.20
N ASP A 184 6.58 15.52 -12.62
CA ASP A 184 7.67 15.26 -11.68
C ASP A 184 8.32 16.59 -11.29
N LYS A 185 8.12 17.00 -10.03
CA LYS A 185 8.76 18.13 -9.31
C LYS A 185 8.19 19.54 -9.55
N LEU A 186 7.19 19.90 -8.76
CA LEU A 186 6.88 21.30 -8.40
C LEU A 186 7.16 21.55 -6.90
N HIS A 187 8.44 21.47 -6.53
CA HIS A 187 8.96 22.07 -5.29
C HIS A 187 10.32 22.69 -5.59
N SER A 188 10.36 23.64 -6.52
CA SER A 188 11.35 24.73 -6.59
C SER A 188 11.15 25.49 -7.89
N ALA A 189 10.31 26.53 -7.85
CA ALA A 189 10.49 27.78 -8.59
C ALA A 189 9.21 28.59 -8.42
N ALA A 190 9.30 29.63 -7.58
CA ALA A 190 8.51 30.83 -7.80
C ALA A 190 8.86 31.35 -9.20
N GLY A 191 8.01 31.03 -10.18
CA GLY A 191 8.21 31.36 -11.59
C GLY A 191 6.92 31.94 -12.12
N ILE A 192 6.80 33.26 -12.01
CA ILE A 192 5.80 34.08 -12.69
C ILE A 192 5.79 33.69 -14.17
N PHE A 193 4.71 33.10 -14.65
CA PHE A 193 4.34 33.16 -16.07
C PHE A 193 3.05 33.95 -16.18
N ARG A 194 3.21 35.26 -16.37
CA ARG A 194 2.29 36.05 -17.18
C ARG A 194 2.33 35.44 -18.59
N LEU A 195 1.19 35.09 -19.14
CA LEU A 195 1.01 35.17 -20.58
C LEU A 195 -0.41 35.66 -20.88
N ALA A 196 -0.46 36.82 -21.53
CA ALA A 196 -1.56 37.27 -22.38
C ALA A 196 -1.94 36.12 -23.33
N ILE A 197 -3.22 35.88 -23.63
CA ILE A 197 -4.19 36.74 -24.34
C ILE A 197 -5.58 36.53 -23.73
#